data_AF-A0A520LU29-F1
#
_entry.id   AF-A0A520LU29-F1
#
_cell.length_a   1.000
_cell.length_b   1.000
_cell.length_c   1.000
_cell.angle_alpha   90.00
_cell.angle_beta   90.00
_cell.angle_gamma   90.00
#
_symmetry.space_group_name_H-M   'P 1'
#
loop_
_entity.id
_entity.type
_entity.pdbx_description
1 polymer ?
#
loop_
_entity_poly.entity_id
_entity_poly.type
_entity_poly.pdbx_seq_one_letter_code
_entity_poly.pdbx_strand_id
1 'polypeptide(L)'
;MSGFSMISNKRIYFFWVLLLFANCNAYSQLDKKKNAKLNSDLVFSWEGGKKNRESNDRIFNFIPEGSARYGNNFELNPGHGRFFTKGLNLKNIISQKEWTLEIVMIPSDADGKMISFPFAQLLQKRKALFLKTKSLAGNSEVRFKINGHDDPLHFVISRTRSGIEVYQNGQLTKTEISGDKVPLGNDLSGIVVGGNWFGRLYRLAVYSSLVDGKSLYESAQSYLGSINQIIPSLKVRCRLKEKTRLPRVKELGPYSRCLVYNLYNVKQVSEGDLKVPQVIAVAHWAILDRNYVKGVPSKIDEDVDLIIERYALNPQLKSERQFNDISNFDAPLFYDISVPEILK
;
A
#
# COMPACT_ATOMS: atom_id res chain seq x y z
N MET A 1 2.90 61.79 -32.22
CA MET A 1 3.48 61.78 -30.85
C MET A 1 2.58 60.88 -30.02
N SER A 2 2.97 59.78 -29.40
CA SER A 2 4.25 59.29 -28.88
C SER A 2 4.28 57.76 -28.97
N GLY A 3 5.41 57.19 -29.37
CA GLY A 3 5.65 55.75 -29.34
C GLY A 3 6.31 55.35 -28.02
N PHE A 4 5.77 54.32 -27.36
CA PHE A 4 6.43 53.66 -26.23
C PHE A 4 6.98 52.31 -26.68
N SER A 5 8.30 52.19 -26.56
CA SER A 5 9.10 51.01 -26.86
C SER A 5 9.02 50.00 -25.71
N MET A 6 8.59 48.77 -26.00
CA MET A 6 8.51 47.66 -25.05
C MET A 6 9.83 46.87 -25.06
N ILE A 7 10.76 47.20 -24.15
CA ILE A 7 12.05 46.51 -24.00
C ILE A 7 11.98 45.43 -22.91
N SER A 8 12.13 44.18 -23.37
CA SER A 8 12.82 43.06 -22.72
C SER A 8 12.41 42.62 -21.30
N ASN A 9 11.37 41.77 -21.22
CA ASN A 9 11.06 40.93 -20.06
C ASN A 9 11.68 39.51 -20.13
N LYS A 10 12.51 39.22 -21.16
CA LYS A 10 13.05 37.86 -21.41
C LYS A 10 14.27 37.49 -20.56
N ARG A 11 15.05 38.47 -20.07
CA ARG A 11 16.26 38.19 -19.27
C ARG A 11 15.97 37.76 -17.82
N ILE A 12 14.86 38.21 -17.23
CA ILE A 12 14.48 37.88 -15.85
C ILE A 12 13.97 36.43 -15.76
N TYR A 13 13.20 35.97 -16.76
CA TYR A 13 12.73 34.58 -16.82
C TYR A 13 13.87 33.57 -16.97
N PHE A 14 14.91 33.90 -17.75
CA PHE A 14 16.04 33.00 -17.95
C PHE A 14 16.86 32.81 -16.67
N PHE A 15 17.00 33.86 -15.85
CA PHE A 15 17.72 33.80 -14.58
C PHE A 15 16.97 32.99 -13.51
N TRP A 16 15.65 33.09 -13.44
CA TRP A 16 14.81 32.30 -12.52
C TRP A 16 14.79 30.81 -12.87
N VAL A 17 14.75 30.46 -14.15
CA VAL A 17 14.82 29.06 -14.60
C VAL A 17 16.21 28.48 -14.29
N LEU A 18 17.30 29.22 -14.50
CA LEU A 18 18.64 28.74 -14.18
C LEU A 18 18.85 28.54 -12.66
N LEU A 19 18.27 29.41 -11.82
CA LEU A 19 18.36 29.30 -10.36
C LEU A 19 17.55 28.10 -9.81
N LEU A 20 16.39 27.79 -10.42
CA LEU A 20 15.61 26.58 -10.13
C LEU A 20 16.36 25.31 -10.55
N PHE A 21 16.99 25.31 -11.73
CA PHE A 21 17.81 24.18 -12.19
C PHE A 21 19.06 23.97 -11.32
N ALA A 22 19.74 25.03 -10.90
CA ALA A 22 20.92 24.93 -10.04
C ALA A 22 20.58 24.42 -8.62
N ASN A 23 19.46 24.87 -8.03
CA ASN A 23 19.02 24.39 -6.72
C ASN A 23 18.48 22.95 -6.76
N CYS A 24 17.77 22.54 -7.83
CA CYS A 24 17.38 21.13 -8.00
C CYS A 24 18.59 20.21 -8.17
N ASN A 25 19.65 20.65 -8.85
CA ASN A 25 20.85 19.83 -9.04
C ASN A 25 21.67 19.67 -7.76
N ALA A 26 21.81 20.74 -6.97
CA ALA A 26 22.52 20.71 -5.68
C ALA A 26 21.78 19.87 -4.62
N TYR A 27 20.44 19.95 -4.57
CA TYR A 27 19.62 19.08 -3.72
C TYR A 27 19.76 17.60 -4.14
N SER A 28 19.75 17.31 -5.44
CA SER A 28 19.89 15.93 -5.94
C SER A 28 21.26 15.28 -5.67
N GLN A 29 22.33 16.08 -5.56
CA GLN A 29 23.70 15.60 -5.30
C GLN A 29 23.92 15.31 -3.81
N LEU A 30 23.35 16.14 -2.92
CA LEU A 30 23.31 15.90 -1.47
C LEU A 30 22.41 14.70 -1.13
N ASP A 31 21.25 14.58 -1.80
CA ASP A 31 20.40 13.40 -1.73
C ASP A 31 21.14 12.15 -2.20
N LYS A 32 21.93 12.20 -3.28
CA LYS A 32 22.67 11.03 -3.76
C LYS A 32 23.67 10.48 -2.75
N LYS A 33 24.42 11.32 -2.03
CA LYS A 33 25.38 10.85 -1.01
C LYS A 33 24.68 10.37 0.28
N LYS A 34 23.64 11.07 0.75
CA LYS A 34 22.86 10.66 1.94
C LYS A 34 22.09 9.36 1.65
N ASN A 35 21.50 9.23 0.45
CA ASN A 35 20.85 8.01 -0.02
C ASN A 35 21.84 6.88 -0.34
N ALA A 36 23.07 7.17 -0.80
CA ALA A 36 24.08 6.13 -0.99
C ALA A 36 24.46 5.43 0.31
N LYS A 37 24.54 6.16 1.43
CA LYS A 37 24.77 5.59 2.76
C LYS A 37 23.56 4.82 3.31
N LEU A 38 22.34 5.32 3.05
CA LEU A 38 21.10 4.59 3.38
C LEU A 38 20.96 3.27 2.61
N ASN A 39 21.55 3.18 1.42
CA ASN A 39 21.41 2.03 0.53
C ASN A 39 22.45 0.92 0.75
N SER A 40 23.59 1.16 1.43
CA SER A 40 24.62 0.12 1.60
C SER A 40 24.18 -1.02 2.51
N ASP A 41 23.30 -0.73 3.46
CA ASP A 41 22.86 -1.65 4.50
C ASP A 41 21.40 -2.10 4.29
N LEU A 42 20.79 -1.69 3.18
CA LEU A 42 19.42 -2.05 2.83
C LEU A 42 19.38 -3.50 2.34
N VAL A 43 18.73 -4.36 3.11
CA VAL A 43 18.65 -5.80 2.79
C VAL A 43 17.38 -6.12 2.02
N PHE A 44 16.28 -5.47 2.38
CA PHE A 44 14.99 -5.65 1.73
C PHE A 44 14.27 -4.31 1.66
N SER A 45 13.65 -4.02 0.52
CA SER A 45 12.76 -2.89 0.37
C SER A 45 11.61 -3.24 -0.55
N TRP A 46 10.41 -2.93 -0.07
CA TRP A 46 9.20 -2.91 -0.87
C TRP A 46 8.52 -1.55 -0.71
N GLU A 47 8.13 -0.95 -1.83
CA GLU A 47 7.39 0.31 -1.89
C GLU A 47 6.38 0.22 -3.03
N GLY A 48 5.13 0.62 -2.76
CA GLY A 48 4.06 0.60 -3.76
C GLY A 48 4.44 1.28 -5.08
N GLY A 49 4.23 0.59 -6.19
CA GLY A 49 4.33 1.18 -7.53
C GLY A 49 5.74 1.35 -8.09
N LYS A 50 6.79 1.05 -7.29
CA LYS A 50 8.19 1.06 -7.76
C LYS A 50 8.67 -0.36 -8.03
N LYS A 51 9.64 -0.50 -8.94
CA LYS A 51 10.38 -1.76 -9.09
C LYS A 51 11.13 -2.02 -7.78
N ASN A 52 10.84 -3.15 -7.15
CA ASN A 52 11.52 -3.58 -5.93
C ASN A 52 13.03 -3.59 -6.15
N ARG A 53 13.79 -3.09 -5.17
CA ARG A 53 15.25 -3.12 -5.15
C ARG A 53 15.69 -4.00 -4.01
N GLU A 54 16.68 -4.84 -4.25
CA GLU A 54 17.07 -5.88 -3.32
C GLU A 54 18.56 -6.17 -3.25
N SER A 55 18.88 -6.76 -2.09
CA SER A 55 20.13 -7.45 -1.78
C SER A 55 20.37 -8.63 -2.71
N ASN A 56 21.58 -8.70 -3.28
CA ASN A 56 22.05 -9.80 -4.13
C ASN A 56 21.24 -10.04 -5.43
N ASP A 57 20.73 -8.97 -6.06
CA ASP A 57 20.10 -8.99 -7.39
C ASP A 57 18.85 -9.89 -7.55
N ARG A 58 18.22 -10.31 -6.44
CA ARG A 58 16.92 -11.01 -6.49
C ARG A 58 15.78 -9.99 -6.47
N ILE A 59 14.57 -10.43 -6.80
CA ILE A 59 13.35 -9.62 -6.69
C ILE A 59 12.32 -10.47 -5.96
N PHE A 60 11.99 -10.11 -4.73
CA PHE A 60 10.88 -10.62 -3.95
C PHE A 60 9.67 -9.69 -4.15
N ASN A 61 8.56 -10.30 -4.53
CA ASN A 61 7.28 -9.62 -4.62
C ASN A 61 6.35 -10.14 -3.52
N PHE A 62 5.43 -9.29 -3.10
CA PHE A 62 4.29 -9.73 -2.31
C PHE A 62 3.27 -10.42 -3.22
N ILE A 63 2.88 -11.63 -2.83
CA ILE A 63 1.86 -12.42 -3.51
C ILE A 63 0.58 -12.28 -2.67
N PRO A 64 -0.52 -11.75 -3.25
CA PRO A 64 -1.80 -11.69 -2.54
C PRO A 64 -2.44 -13.08 -2.46
N GLU A 65 -2.98 -13.43 -1.29
CA GLU A 65 -3.83 -14.60 -1.02
C GLU A 65 -5.19 -14.18 -0.48
N GLY A 66 -6.22 -14.98 -0.76
CA GLY A 66 -7.59 -14.66 -0.41
C GLY A 66 -8.04 -13.31 -0.99
N SER A 67 -8.67 -12.46 -0.18
CA SER A 67 -9.22 -11.16 -0.60
C SER A 67 -8.21 -10.02 -0.68
N ALA A 68 -6.92 -10.27 -0.41
CA ALA A 68 -5.89 -9.23 -0.46
C ALA A 68 -5.77 -8.64 -1.85
N ARG A 69 -5.56 -7.32 -1.98
CA ARG A 69 -5.45 -6.63 -3.27
C ARG A 69 -4.54 -5.42 -3.17
N TYR A 70 -3.96 -5.03 -4.29
CA TYR A 70 -3.25 -3.76 -4.36
C TYR A 70 -4.29 -2.63 -4.41
N GLY A 71 -4.01 -1.53 -3.71
CA GLY A 71 -4.76 -0.29 -3.86
C GLY A 71 -4.30 0.53 -5.05
N ASN A 72 -4.89 1.71 -5.21
CA ASN A 72 -4.65 2.63 -6.31
C ASN A 72 -3.21 3.12 -6.40
N ASN A 73 -2.51 3.22 -5.27
CA ASN A 73 -1.11 3.57 -5.18
C ASN A 73 -0.22 2.32 -5.08
N PHE A 74 -0.75 1.16 -5.47
CA PHE A 74 -0.11 -0.16 -5.35
C PHE A 74 0.28 -0.51 -3.90
N GLU A 75 -0.36 0.11 -2.91
CA GLU A 75 -0.19 -0.25 -1.52
C GLU A 75 -0.79 -1.63 -1.23
N LEU A 76 -0.24 -2.35 -0.25
CA LEU A 76 -0.83 -3.62 0.17
C LEU A 76 -2.10 -3.32 0.96
N ASN A 77 -3.25 -3.78 0.44
CA ASN A 77 -4.53 -3.73 1.13
C ASN A 77 -5.00 -5.19 1.41
N PRO A 78 -4.73 -5.73 2.62
CA PRO A 78 -5.01 -7.13 2.90
C PRO A 78 -6.50 -7.47 2.96
N GLY A 79 -7.35 -6.54 3.42
CA GLY A 79 -8.77 -6.82 3.68
C GLY A 79 -8.96 -8.12 4.50
N HIS A 80 -9.75 -9.05 3.98
CA HIS A 80 -9.93 -10.39 4.56
C HIS A 80 -8.86 -11.42 4.15
N GLY A 81 -7.87 -11.02 3.38
CA GLY A 81 -6.75 -11.86 2.93
C GLY A 81 -5.44 -11.50 3.60
N ARG A 82 -4.35 -11.84 2.91
CA ARG A 82 -2.98 -11.49 3.29
C ARG A 82 -2.08 -11.41 2.08
N PHE A 83 -0.93 -10.77 2.23
CA PHE A 83 0.18 -10.86 1.31
C PHE A 83 1.31 -11.65 1.94
N PHE A 84 2.09 -12.35 1.13
CA PHE A 84 3.31 -12.98 1.60
C PHE A 84 4.45 -12.85 0.59
N THR A 85 5.69 -12.82 1.07
CA THR A 85 6.87 -12.96 0.21
C THR A 85 7.30 -14.42 0.14
N LYS A 86 7.63 -14.92 -1.06
CA LYS A 86 8.14 -16.27 -1.25
C LYS A 86 9.67 -16.26 -1.34
N GLY A 87 10.34 -17.09 -0.55
CA GLY A 87 11.79 -17.29 -0.63
C GLY A 87 12.65 -16.20 0.00
N LEU A 88 12.04 -15.18 0.61
CA LEU A 88 12.75 -14.17 1.37
C LEU A 88 13.25 -14.78 2.68
N ASN A 89 14.57 -14.74 2.90
CA ASN A 89 15.20 -15.23 4.11
C ASN A 89 15.84 -14.08 4.88
N LEU A 90 15.20 -13.66 5.98
CA LEU A 90 15.72 -12.60 6.85
C LEU A 90 16.54 -13.13 8.04
N LYS A 91 16.69 -14.45 8.20
CA LYS A 91 17.28 -15.08 9.42
C LYS A 91 18.64 -14.48 9.79
N ASN A 92 19.48 -14.21 8.79
CA ASN A 92 20.84 -13.70 8.99
C ASN A 92 20.90 -12.25 9.48
N ILE A 93 19.87 -11.44 9.21
CA ILE A 93 19.81 -10.03 9.66
C ILE A 93 19.35 -9.99 11.11
N ILE A 94 18.39 -10.85 11.45
CA ILE A 94 17.74 -10.86 12.76
C ILE A 94 18.68 -11.42 13.83
N SER A 95 19.60 -12.31 13.43
CA SER A 95 20.66 -12.79 14.31
C SER A 95 21.71 -11.71 14.61
N GLN A 96 21.70 -10.58 13.91
CA GLN A 96 22.58 -9.46 14.22
C GLN A 96 22.09 -8.73 15.46
N LYS A 97 23.04 -8.14 16.20
CA LYS A 97 22.74 -7.35 17.40
C LYS A 97 22.07 -6.01 17.08
N GLU A 98 22.15 -5.58 15.83
CA GLU A 98 21.69 -4.30 15.34
C GLU A 98 20.96 -4.46 14.01
N TRP A 99 19.78 -3.83 13.88
CA TRP A 99 19.03 -3.76 12.62
C TRP A 99 17.95 -2.68 12.73
N THR A 100 17.47 -2.20 11.58
CA THR A 100 16.36 -1.23 11.51
C THR A 100 15.27 -1.72 10.57
N LEU A 101 14.02 -1.56 10.97
CA LEU A 101 12.82 -1.81 10.20
C LEU A 101 12.08 -0.49 9.99
N GLU A 102 11.78 -0.15 8.75
CA GLU A 102 11.00 1.02 8.36
C GLU A 102 9.65 0.59 7.77
N ILE A 103 8.58 1.24 8.21
CA ILE A 103 7.21 0.97 7.79
C ILE A 103 6.53 2.31 7.47
N VAL A 104 5.87 2.40 6.31
CA VAL A 104 4.89 3.46 6.03
C VAL A 104 3.54 2.81 5.82
N MET A 105 2.53 3.25 6.56
CA MET A 105 1.21 2.64 6.54
C MET A 105 0.09 3.63 6.87
N ILE A 106 -1.14 3.26 6.52
CA ILE A 106 -2.34 3.79 7.17
C ILE A 106 -2.86 2.70 8.12
N PRO A 107 -2.93 2.94 9.44
CA PRO A 107 -3.39 1.94 10.40
C PRO A 107 -4.85 1.51 10.14
N SER A 108 -5.23 0.35 10.67
CA SER A 108 -6.64 -0.09 10.63
C SER A 108 -7.44 0.56 11.75
N ASP A 109 -8.76 0.64 11.62
CA ASP A 109 -9.67 0.86 12.75
C ASP A 109 -9.94 -0.41 13.58
N ALA A 110 -9.78 -1.58 12.94
CA ALA A 110 -9.93 -2.90 13.54
C ALA A 110 -8.64 -3.46 14.15
N ASP A 111 -8.83 -4.41 15.08
CA ASP A 111 -7.75 -5.21 15.65
C ASP A 111 -7.33 -6.30 14.64
N GLY A 112 -6.02 -6.57 14.53
CA GLY A 112 -5.55 -7.58 13.59
C GLY A 112 -4.05 -7.85 13.63
N LYS A 113 -3.65 -8.92 12.94
CA LYS A 113 -2.24 -9.17 12.63
C LYS A 113 -1.84 -8.31 11.44
N MET A 114 -0.98 -7.34 11.69
CA MET A 114 -0.56 -6.39 10.66
C MET A 114 0.57 -6.97 9.84
N ILE A 115 1.69 -7.32 10.48
CA ILE A 115 2.85 -7.94 9.82
C ILE A 115 3.35 -9.08 10.67
N SER A 116 3.60 -10.24 10.05
CA SER A 116 4.35 -11.33 10.66
C SER A 116 5.68 -11.49 9.94
N PHE A 117 6.74 -11.44 10.72
CA PHE A 117 8.10 -11.74 10.30
C PHE A 117 8.48 -13.15 10.76
N PRO A 118 9.61 -13.70 10.29
CA PRO A 118 10.13 -14.96 10.79
C PRO A 118 10.44 -14.98 12.29
N PHE A 119 10.47 -13.83 12.96
CA PHE A 119 11.02 -13.67 14.31
C PHE A 119 10.18 -12.77 15.23
N ALA A 120 9.26 -12.03 14.63
CA ALA A 120 8.46 -11.03 15.30
C ALA A 120 7.08 -10.95 14.65
N GLN A 121 6.12 -10.42 15.39
CA GLN A 121 4.79 -10.10 14.88
C GLN A 121 4.42 -8.70 15.34
N LEU A 122 3.99 -7.88 14.41
CA LEU A 122 3.41 -6.58 14.67
C LEU A 122 1.88 -6.72 14.60
N LEU A 123 1.23 -6.53 15.74
CA LEU A 123 -0.22 -6.56 15.89
C LEU A 123 -0.73 -5.14 16.07
N GLN A 124 -1.92 -4.86 15.55
CA GLN A 124 -2.65 -3.65 15.91
C GLN A 124 -3.81 -4.01 16.82
N LYS A 125 -3.98 -3.25 17.92
CA LYS A 125 -5.22 -3.22 18.69
C LYS A 125 -5.64 -1.80 18.95
N ARG A 126 -6.77 -1.37 18.38
CA ARG A 126 -7.25 0.01 18.42
C ARG A 126 -6.13 1.00 18.08
N LYS A 127 -5.89 1.98 18.96
CA LYS A 127 -4.85 3.01 18.87
C LYS A 127 -3.48 2.56 19.41
N ALA A 128 -3.14 1.28 19.28
CA ALA A 128 -1.84 0.77 19.70
C ALA A 128 -1.30 -0.33 18.78
N LEU A 129 0.02 -0.34 18.61
CA LEU A 129 0.78 -1.40 17.97
C LEU A 129 1.50 -2.22 19.04
N PHE A 130 1.59 -3.53 18.81
CA PHE A 130 2.28 -4.46 19.70
C PHE A 130 3.29 -5.26 18.88
N LEU A 131 4.57 -5.09 19.19
CA LEU A 131 5.64 -5.92 18.67
C LEU A 131 5.83 -7.11 19.60
N LYS A 132 5.43 -8.30 19.14
CA LYS A 132 5.70 -9.56 19.82
C LYS A 132 6.93 -10.22 19.23
N THR A 133 7.86 -10.64 20.06
CA THR A 133 9.01 -11.46 19.66
C THR A 133 8.99 -12.76 20.45
N LYS A 134 9.27 -13.87 19.78
CA LYS A 134 9.48 -15.16 20.46
C LYS A 134 10.95 -15.29 20.82
N SER A 135 11.26 -15.80 22.01
CA SER A 135 12.63 -16.12 22.41
C SER A 135 12.68 -17.38 23.25
N LEU A 136 13.89 -17.91 23.48
CA LEU A 136 14.12 -19.10 24.31
C LEU A 136 13.58 -18.96 25.74
N ALA A 137 13.54 -17.74 26.27
CA ALA A 137 13.13 -17.47 27.63
C ALA A 137 11.75 -16.80 27.72
N GLY A 138 10.91 -17.03 26.71
CA GLY A 138 9.51 -16.61 26.67
C GLY A 138 9.19 -15.59 25.59
N ASN A 139 7.91 -15.20 25.53
CA ASN A 139 7.43 -14.17 24.62
C ASN A 139 7.70 -12.79 25.24
N SER A 140 8.26 -11.88 24.44
CA SER A 140 8.34 -10.46 24.80
C SER A 140 7.32 -9.70 23.97
N GLU A 141 6.67 -8.70 24.57
CA GLU A 141 5.70 -7.84 23.91
C GLU A 141 6.00 -6.38 24.25
N VAL A 142 6.15 -5.56 23.22
CA VAL A 142 6.35 -4.11 23.35
C VAL A 142 5.16 -3.39 22.77
N ARG A 143 4.55 -2.50 23.55
CA ARG A 143 3.41 -1.67 23.13
C ARG A 143 3.84 -0.25 22.72
N PHE A 144 3.22 0.26 21.66
CA PHE A 144 3.36 1.62 21.13
C PHE A 144 1.97 2.24 20.93
N LYS A 145 1.79 3.52 21.29
CA LYS A 145 0.55 4.25 20.99
C LYS A 145 0.60 4.80 19.57
N ILE A 146 -0.54 4.91 18.89
CA ILE A 146 -0.67 5.59 17.59
C ILE A 146 -1.80 6.62 17.67
N ASN A 147 -1.70 7.71 16.92
CA ASN A 147 -2.59 8.87 17.08
C ASN A 147 -3.98 8.67 16.43
N GLY A 148 -4.10 7.78 15.45
CA GLY A 148 -5.35 7.51 14.73
C GLY A 148 -5.19 6.40 13.69
N HIS A 149 -6.23 6.20 12.89
CA HIS A 149 -6.28 5.22 11.80
C HIS A 149 -6.41 5.85 10.40
N ASP A 150 -6.68 7.15 10.29
CA ASP A 150 -6.94 7.79 8.99
C ASP A 150 -5.68 8.43 8.39
N ASP A 151 -4.71 8.78 9.23
CA ASP A 151 -3.49 9.45 8.80
C ASP A 151 -2.36 8.43 8.50
N PRO A 152 -1.55 8.70 7.47
CA PRO A 152 -0.31 7.98 7.25
C PRO A 152 0.61 8.06 8.46
N LEU A 153 1.15 6.91 8.84
CA LEU A 153 2.11 6.74 9.91
C LEU A 153 3.42 6.24 9.32
N HIS A 154 4.50 6.97 9.61
CA HIS A 154 5.87 6.47 9.45
C HIS A 154 6.33 5.89 10.78
N PHE A 155 6.74 4.63 10.75
CA PHE A 155 7.09 3.86 11.94
C PHE A 155 8.44 3.17 11.72
N VAL A 156 9.38 3.41 12.62
CA VAL A 156 10.71 2.79 12.57
C VAL A 156 10.94 2.02 13.86
N ILE A 157 11.38 0.77 13.73
CA ILE A 157 11.80 -0.08 14.84
C ILE A 157 13.27 -0.40 14.64
N SER A 158 14.12 0.01 15.58
CA SER A 158 15.54 -0.29 15.56
C SER A 158 15.90 -1.18 16.74
N ARG A 159 16.49 -2.35 16.48
CA ARG A 159 17.14 -3.15 17.52
C ARG A 159 18.55 -2.61 17.70
N THR A 160 18.88 -2.16 18.90
CA THR A 160 20.22 -1.74 19.30
C THR A 160 20.84 -2.80 20.22
N ARG A 161 22.12 -2.64 20.58
CA ARG A 161 22.74 -3.45 21.64
C ARG A 161 22.07 -3.29 22.99
N SER A 162 21.51 -2.12 23.26
CA SER A 162 20.85 -1.80 24.53
C SER A 162 19.37 -2.18 24.56
N GLY A 163 18.72 -2.40 23.41
CA GLY A 163 17.29 -2.69 23.41
C GLY A 163 16.59 -2.44 22.09
N ILE A 164 15.36 -1.94 22.15
CA ILE A 164 14.56 -1.54 20.99
C ILE A 164 14.27 -0.04 21.09
N GLU A 165 14.58 0.69 20.03
CA GLU A 165 14.18 2.07 19.82
C GLU A 165 13.05 2.14 18.80
N VAL A 166 12.07 3.01 19.05
CA VAL A 166 10.97 3.23 18.12
C VAL A 166 10.77 4.70 17.83
N TYR A 167 10.71 5.00 16.53
CA TYR A 167 10.41 6.33 16.03
C TYR A 167 9.04 6.34 15.37
N GLN A 168 8.27 7.39 15.66
CA GLN A 168 7.00 7.68 15.01
C GLN A 168 7.09 9.05 14.39
N ASN A 169 6.90 9.12 13.07
CA ASN A 169 7.00 10.37 12.33
C ASN A 169 8.30 11.14 12.65
N GLY A 170 9.42 10.41 12.70
CA GLY A 170 10.76 10.96 12.98
C GLY A 170 11.03 11.31 14.45
N GLN A 171 10.06 11.17 15.35
CA GLN A 171 10.24 11.41 16.79
C GLN A 171 10.48 10.09 17.53
N LEU A 172 11.52 10.02 18.35
CA LEU A 172 11.76 8.87 19.24
C LEU A 172 10.65 8.83 20.31
N THR A 173 9.83 7.79 20.31
CA THR A 173 8.68 7.68 21.22
C THR A 173 8.89 6.66 22.33
N LYS A 174 9.80 5.70 22.15
CA LYS A 174 10.09 4.69 23.16
C LYS A 174 11.51 4.14 23.00
N THR A 175 12.18 3.96 24.13
CA THR A 175 13.39 3.14 24.27
C THR A 175 13.10 2.07 25.29
N GLU A 176 13.08 0.81 24.89
CA GLU A 176 12.92 -0.31 25.83
C GLU A 176 14.22 -1.08 25.92
N ILE A 177 14.85 -1.02 27.09
CA ILE A 177 16.10 -1.71 27.43
C ILE A 177 15.74 -3.10 27.95
N SER A 178 15.29 -3.98 27.05
CA SER A 178 15.30 -5.41 27.32
C SER A 178 16.37 -6.05 26.43
N GLY A 179 17.59 -5.98 26.96
CA GLY A 179 18.73 -6.75 26.50
C GLY A 179 18.51 -8.23 26.79
N ASP A 180 19.21 -9.06 26.01
CA ASP A 180 19.24 -10.52 26.11
C ASP A 180 17.95 -11.24 25.79
N LYS A 181 17.71 -11.44 24.49
CA LYS A 181 17.13 -12.68 23.95
C LYS A 181 17.13 -12.62 22.43
N VAL A 182 17.94 -13.48 21.80
CA VAL A 182 17.90 -13.69 20.34
C VAL A 182 16.50 -14.19 19.98
N PRO A 183 15.80 -13.55 19.02
CA PRO A 183 14.51 -14.03 18.57
C PRO A 183 14.62 -15.47 18.05
N LEU A 184 13.76 -16.36 18.54
CA LEU A 184 13.59 -17.67 17.92
C LEU A 184 12.82 -17.46 16.62
N GLY A 185 13.38 -18.00 15.53
CA GLY A 185 12.68 -18.12 14.27
C GLY A 185 11.38 -18.92 14.45
N ASN A 186 10.32 -18.51 13.78
CA ASN A 186 9.17 -19.34 13.47
C ASN A 186 9.39 -20.00 12.09
N ASP A 187 8.50 -20.92 11.71
CA ASP A 187 8.60 -21.66 10.44
C ASP A 187 8.22 -20.80 9.20
N LEU A 188 7.98 -19.49 9.37
CA LEU A 188 7.64 -18.63 8.23
C LEU A 188 8.88 -18.41 7.36
N SER A 189 8.72 -18.71 6.07
CA SER A 189 9.67 -18.34 5.02
C SER A 189 9.23 -17.03 4.38
N GLY A 190 9.56 -15.91 5.02
CA GLY A 190 9.32 -14.56 4.48
C GLY A 190 8.52 -13.65 5.40
N ILE A 191 7.93 -12.61 4.82
CA ILE A 191 7.11 -11.61 5.50
C ILE A 191 5.66 -11.84 5.08
N VAL A 192 4.75 -11.82 6.05
CA VAL A 192 3.31 -11.85 5.81
C VAL A 192 2.70 -10.52 6.25
N VAL A 193 1.90 -9.89 5.40
CA VAL A 193 1.17 -8.66 5.72
C VAL A 193 -0.32 -8.97 5.69
N GLY A 194 -1.03 -8.71 6.78
CA GLY A 194 -2.45 -9.04 6.95
C GLY A 194 -2.72 -10.24 7.86
N GLY A 195 -4.01 -10.51 8.05
CA GLY A 195 -4.55 -11.41 9.09
C GLY A 195 -5.60 -10.71 9.94
N ASN A 196 -6.73 -10.38 9.29
CA ASN A 196 -7.82 -9.54 9.81
C ASN A 196 -7.41 -8.10 10.13
N TRP A 197 -6.42 -7.57 9.42
CA TRP A 197 -6.01 -6.17 9.52
C TRP A 197 -6.39 -5.44 8.23
N PHE A 198 -7.17 -4.37 8.35
CA PHE A 198 -7.78 -3.65 7.23
C PHE A 198 -7.09 -2.31 6.94
N GLY A 199 -5.90 -2.10 7.51
CA GLY A 199 -5.06 -0.97 7.14
C GLY A 199 -4.37 -1.18 5.79
N ARG A 200 -3.52 -0.22 5.44
CA ARG A 200 -2.79 -0.20 4.16
C ARG A 200 -1.31 -0.06 4.41
N LEU A 201 -0.49 -0.88 3.76
CA LEU A 201 0.97 -0.79 3.84
C LEU A 201 1.54 -0.21 2.55
N TYR A 202 2.26 0.89 2.65
CA TYR A 202 2.81 1.64 1.51
C TYR A 202 4.31 1.42 1.33
N ARG A 203 5.03 1.09 2.41
CA ARG A 203 6.47 0.82 2.38
C ARG A 203 6.86 -0.12 3.50
N LEU A 204 7.80 -1.00 3.21
CA LEU A 204 8.49 -1.85 4.16
C LEU A 204 9.96 -1.97 3.78
N ALA A 205 10.87 -1.56 4.66
CA ALA A 205 12.30 -1.73 4.45
C ALA A 205 12.99 -2.32 5.67
N VAL A 206 13.99 -3.17 5.43
CA VAL A 206 14.80 -3.82 6.45
C VAL A 206 16.27 -3.50 6.17
N TYR A 207 16.94 -2.98 7.19
CA TYR A 207 18.34 -2.61 7.16
C TYR A 207 19.12 -3.50 8.13
N SER A 208 20.32 -3.95 7.73
CA SER A 208 21.25 -4.75 8.56
C SER A 208 22.09 -3.91 9.52
N SER A 209 21.75 -2.63 9.66
CA SER A 209 22.44 -1.70 10.55
C SER A 209 21.43 -0.75 11.18
N LEU A 210 21.90 0.02 12.15
CA LEU A 210 21.13 1.11 12.72
C LEU A 210 21.05 2.26 11.73
N VAL A 211 19.82 2.63 11.39
CA VAL A 211 19.52 3.83 10.63
C VAL A 211 18.77 4.82 11.51
N ASP A 212 19.18 6.08 11.47
CA ASP A 212 18.51 7.17 12.18
C ASP A 212 17.06 7.32 11.69
N GLY A 213 16.10 7.10 12.60
CA GLY A 213 14.67 7.14 12.28
C GLY A 213 14.20 8.52 11.82
N LYS A 214 14.84 9.60 12.30
CA LYS A 214 14.55 10.97 11.83
C LYS A 214 14.95 11.15 10.38
N SER A 215 16.15 10.71 10.00
CA SER A 215 16.62 10.75 8.61
C SER A 215 15.73 9.93 7.67
N LEU A 216 15.25 8.76 8.11
CA LEU A 216 14.26 7.98 7.34
C LEU A 216 12.94 8.73 7.16
N TYR A 217 12.45 9.38 8.21
CA TYR A 217 11.23 10.18 8.13
C TYR A 217 11.36 11.37 7.18
N GLU A 218 12.48 12.08 7.21
CA GLU A 218 12.80 13.16 6.27
C GLU A 218 12.75 12.65 4.82
N SER A 219 13.36 11.48 4.56
CA SER A 219 13.32 10.84 3.24
C SER A 219 11.91 10.40 2.83
N ALA A 220 11.04 10.07 3.78
CA ALA A 220 9.69 9.60 3.53
C ALA A 220 8.67 10.76 3.32
N GLN A 221 9.01 12.01 3.63
CA GLN A 221 8.05 13.14 3.63
C GLN A 221 7.33 13.33 2.29
N SER A 222 8.09 13.37 1.19
CA SER A 222 7.50 13.55 -0.14
C SER A 222 6.52 12.42 -0.48
N TYR A 223 6.81 11.21 -0.01
CA TYR A 223 5.94 10.06 -0.25
C TYR A 223 4.70 10.10 0.65
N LEU A 224 4.85 10.40 1.95
CA LEU A 224 3.73 10.59 2.88
C LEU A 224 2.75 11.66 2.40
N GLY A 225 3.25 12.77 1.85
CA GLY A 225 2.40 13.81 1.25
C GLY A 225 1.54 13.32 0.07
N SER A 226 2.03 12.32 -0.68
CA SER A 226 1.30 11.72 -1.80
C SER A 226 0.22 10.72 -1.35
N ILE A 227 0.41 10.06 -0.20
CA ILE A 227 -0.55 9.06 0.32
C ILE A 227 -1.90 9.71 0.66
N ASN A 228 -1.89 10.98 1.08
CA ASN A 228 -3.09 11.75 1.43
C ASN A 228 -3.90 12.24 0.23
N GLN A 229 -3.51 11.90 -1.01
CA GLN A 229 -4.33 12.22 -2.17
C GLN A 229 -5.58 11.33 -2.16
N ILE A 230 -6.69 11.91 -1.69
CA ILE A 230 -8.01 11.28 -1.68
C ILE A 230 -8.41 11.02 -3.14
N ILE A 231 -8.60 9.74 -3.50
CA ILE A 231 -9.31 9.42 -4.74
C ILE A 231 -10.79 9.73 -4.51
N PRO A 232 -11.42 10.54 -5.38
CA PRO A 232 -12.85 10.77 -5.28
C PRO A 232 -13.63 9.47 -5.55
N SER A 233 -14.32 9.00 -4.52
CA SER A 233 -15.28 7.89 -4.61
C SER A 233 -16.72 8.43 -4.58
N LEU A 234 -17.66 7.63 -5.08
CA LEU A 234 -19.09 7.93 -5.06
C LEU A 234 -19.86 6.79 -4.43
N LYS A 235 -20.90 7.11 -3.66
CA LYS A 235 -21.94 6.14 -3.33
C LYS A 235 -23.12 6.36 -4.27
N VAL A 236 -23.49 5.32 -5.00
CA VAL A 236 -24.53 5.39 -6.02
C VAL A 236 -25.52 4.25 -5.86
N ARG A 237 -26.81 4.54 -6.06
CA ARG A 237 -27.84 3.54 -6.30
C ARG A 237 -28.02 3.39 -7.80
N CYS A 238 -27.91 2.17 -8.28
CA CYS A 238 -27.89 1.83 -9.70
C CYS A 238 -28.78 0.65 -10.00
N ARG A 239 -29.28 0.54 -11.23
CA ARG A 239 -30.02 -0.63 -11.71
C ARG A 239 -29.17 -1.45 -12.67
N LEU A 240 -28.95 -2.73 -12.40
CA LEU A 240 -28.17 -3.61 -13.27
C LEU A 240 -28.87 -3.79 -14.62
N LYS A 241 -28.21 -3.45 -15.72
CA LYS A 241 -28.76 -3.51 -17.08
C LYS A 241 -28.23 -4.69 -17.87
N GLU A 242 -26.91 -4.88 -17.83
CA GLU A 242 -26.23 -5.99 -18.49
C GLU A 242 -25.17 -6.53 -17.56
N LYS A 243 -24.91 -7.84 -17.65
CA LYS A 243 -23.85 -8.48 -16.87
C LYS A 243 -22.95 -9.31 -17.76
N THR A 244 -21.66 -9.25 -17.46
CA THR A 244 -20.71 -10.23 -17.99
C THR A 244 -20.97 -11.59 -17.34
N ARG A 245 -20.84 -12.68 -18.11
CA ARG A 245 -20.95 -14.03 -17.53
C ARG A 245 -19.81 -14.25 -16.54
N LEU A 246 -20.12 -14.77 -15.36
CA LEU A 246 -19.08 -15.18 -14.43
C LEU A 246 -18.18 -16.26 -15.08
N PRO A 247 -16.86 -16.02 -15.20
CA PRO A 247 -15.94 -16.98 -15.77
C PRO A 247 -15.76 -18.15 -14.80
N ARG A 248 -15.53 -19.35 -15.32
CA ARG A 248 -15.09 -20.50 -14.53
C ARG A 248 -13.62 -20.34 -14.17
N VAL A 249 -13.21 -20.84 -13.00
CA VAL A 249 -11.79 -20.80 -12.54
C VAL A 249 -10.81 -21.32 -13.61
N LYS A 250 -11.18 -22.35 -14.38
CA LYS A 250 -10.33 -22.88 -15.47
C LYS A 250 -10.11 -21.90 -16.62
N GLU A 251 -11.02 -20.96 -16.86
CA GLU A 251 -10.94 -19.96 -17.93
C GLU A 251 -9.92 -18.85 -17.62
N LEU A 252 -9.40 -18.78 -16.39
CA LEU A 252 -8.36 -17.84 -16.00
C LEU A 252 -6.96 -18.25 -16.48
N GLY A 253 -6.75 -19.51 -16.87
CA GLY A 253 -5.44 -20.01 -17.27
C GLY A 253 -4.38 -19.84 -16.16
N PRO A 254 -3.29 -19.07 -16.38
CA PRO A 254 -2.26 -18.85 -15.38
C PRO A 254 -2.68 -17.86 -14.28
N TYR A 255 -3.71 -17.06 -14.51
CA TYR A 255 -4.17 -16.07 -13.54
C TYR A 255 -4.91 -16.74 -12.38
N SER A 256 -4.83 -16.14 -11.19
CA SER A 256 -5.58 -16.58 -10.00
C SER A 256 -6.76 -15.66 -9.67
N ARG A 257 -6.92 -14.56 -10.39
CA ARG A 257 -7.87 -13.49 -10.09
C ARG A 257 -8.46 -12.92 -11.36
N CYS A 258 -9.69 -12.41 -11.30
CA CYS A 258 -10.25 -11.66 -12.42
C CYS A 258 -11.33 -10.65 -12.01
N LEU A 259 -11.49 -9.65 -12.88
CA LEU A 259 -12.58 -8.70 -12.87
C LEU A 259 -13.62 -9.05 -13.95
N VAL A 260 -14.88 -8.74 -13.67
CA VAL A 260 -15.99 -8.76 -14.64
C VAL A 260 -16.61 -7.37 -14.74
N TYR A 261 -17.15 -7.06 -15.91
CA TYR A 261 -17.69 -5.75 -16.22
C TYR A 261 -19.21 -5.84 -16.31
N ASN A 262 -19.92 -5.02 -15.55
CA ASN A 262 -21.38 -4.96 -15.59
C ASN A 262 -21.83 -3.56 -15.97
N LEU A 263 -22.94 -3.44 -16.70
CA LEU A 263 -23.50 -2.18 -17.14
C LEU A 263 -24.67 -1.79 -16.24
N TYR A 264 -24.73 -0.53 -15.84
CA TYR A 264 -25.72 -0.02 -14.89
C TYR A 264 -26.37 1.26 -15.39
N ASN A 265 -27.64 1.44 -15.01
CA ASN A 265 -28.30 2.74 -15.04
C ASN A 265 -28.25 3.37 -13.65
N VAL A 266 -27.57 4.49 -13.51
CA VAL A 266 -27.52 5.29 -12.28
C VAL A 266 -28.90 5.86 -12.00
N LYS A 267 -29.41 5.62 -10.80
CA LYS A 267 -30.70 6.16 -10.31
C LYS A 267 -30.48 7.36 -9.43
N GLN A 268 -29.48 7.28 -8.55
CA GLN A 268 -29.20 8.30 -7.56
C GLN A 268 -27.72 8.28 -7.18
N VAL A 269 -27.13 9.46 -6.99
CA VAL A 269 -25.85 9.63 -6.30
C VAL A 269 -26.19 10.06 -4.88
N SER A 270 -25.82 9.25 -3.87
CA SER A 270 -26.10 9.54 -2.46
C SER A 270 -24.95 10.27 -1.78
N GLU A 271 -23.70 10.04 -2.22
CA GLU A 271 -22.52 10.74 -1.71
C GLU A 271 -21.47 10.97 -2.82
N GLY A 272 -20.78 12.11 -2.75
CA GLY A 272 -19.67 12.50 -3.61
C GLY A 272 -20.04 13.48 -4.74
N ASP A 273 -19.05 14.25 -5.22
CA ASP A 273 -19.26 15.40 -6.13
C ASP A 273 -18.92 15.13 -7.61
N LEU A 274 -18.49 13.91 -7.94
CA LEU A 274 -18.19 13.58 -9.32
C LEU A 274 -19.50 13.49 -10.13
N LYS A 275 -19.56 14.22 -11.25
CA LYS A 275 -20.64 14.06 -12.23
C LYS A 275 -20.56 12.65 -12.84
N VAL A 276 -21.64 11.89 -12.71
CA VAL A 276 -21.79 10.55 -13.28
C VAL A 276 -22.84 10.61 -14.39
N PRO A 277 -22.56 10.03 -15.57
CA PRO A 277 -23.60 9.85 -16.57
C PRO A 277 -24.69 8.88 -16.10
N GLN A 278 -25.81 8.87 -16.79
CA GLN A 278 -26.91 7.96 -16.47
C GLN A 278 -26.55 6.48 -16.68
N VAL A 279 -25.62 6.16 -17.59
CA VAL A 279 -25.18 4.80 -17.89
C VAL A 279 -23.70 4.68 -17.60
N ILE A 280 -23.31 3.68 -16.80
CA ILE A 280 -21.92 3.41 -16.43
C ILE A 280 -21.60 1.92 -16.55
N ALA A 281 -20.33 1.61 -16.87
CA ALA A 281 -19.77 0.29 -16.69
C ALA A 281 -19.03 0.23 -15.35
N VAL A 282 -19.18 -0.85 -14.60
CA VAL A 282 -18.49 -1.06 -13.32
C VAL A 282 -17.75 -2.39 -13.36
N ALA A 283 -16.45 -2.34 -13.04
CA ALA A 283 -15.62 -3.52 -12.84
C ALA A 283 -15.79 -4.03 -11.41
N HIS A 284 -16.10 -5.32 -11.27
CA HIS A 284 -16.21 -6.03 -9.99
C HIS A 284 -15.22 -7.18 -9.92
N TRP A 285 -14.68 -7.47 -8.74
CA TRP A 285 -13.97 -8.71 -8.51
C TRP A 285 -14.93 -9.89 -8.61
N ALA A 286 -14.63 -10.85 -9.49
CA ALA A 286 -15.42 -12.07 -9.65
C ALA A 286 -14.73 -13.29 -9.04
N ILE A 287 -13.42 -13.37 -9.18
CA ILE A 287 -12.59 -14.45 -8.64
C ILE A 287 -11.37 -13.84 -7.98
N LEU A 288 -11.08 -14.28 -6.76
CA LEU A 288 -9.90 -13.95 -5.98
C LEU A 288 -9.27 -15.23 -5.47
N ASP A 289 -7.98 -15.40 -5.73
CA ASP A 289 -7.23 -16.58 -5.32
C ASP A 289 -7.93 -17.90 -5.72
N ARG A 290 -8.41 -17.95 -6.98
CA ARG A 290 -9.18 -19.06 -7.57
C ARG A 290 -10.51 -19.39 -6.87
N ASN A 291 -11.00 -18.53 -6.00
CA ASN A 291 -12.31 -18.66 -5.36
C ASN A 291 -13.26 -17.54 -5.82
N TYR A 292 -14.54 -17.85 -5.93
CA TYR A 292 -15.55 -16.85 -6.33
C TYR A 292 -15.77 -15.82 -5.22
N VAL A 293 -16.03 -14.58 -5.64
CA VAL A 293 -16.36 -13.46 -4.76
C VAL A 293 -17.88 -13.38 -4.57
N LYS A 294 -18.32 -13.12 -3.35
CA LYS A 294 -19.72 -12.84 -2.99
C LYS A 294 -20.12 -11.44 -3.44
N GLY A 295 -21.42 -11.26 -3.67
CA GLY A 295 -21.98 -9.93 -3.85
C GLY A 295 -21.81 -9.33 -5.25
N VAL A 296 -21.21 -10.06 -6.20
CA VAL A 296 -21.26 -9.65 -7.61
C VAL A 296 -22.71 -9.62 -8.07
N PRO A 297 -23.26 -8.47 -8.48
CA PRO A 297 -24.67 -8.38 -8.87
C PRO A 297 -24.98 -9.34 -10.02
N SER A 298 -26.06 -10.12 -9.86
CA SER A 298 -26.34 -11.26 -10.74
C SER A 298 -27.71 -11.23 -11.41
N LYS A 299 -28.64 -10.41 -10.92
CA LYS A 299 -30.01 -10.31 -11.43
C LYS A 299 -30.22 -9.00 -12.21
N ILE A 300 -30.51 -9.11 -13.49
CA ILE A 300 -30.84 -7.96 -14.33
C ILE A 300 -32.08 -7.24 -13.76
N ASP A 301 -32.09 -5.92 -13.88
CA ASP A 301 -33.09 -5.00 -13.35
C ASP A 301 -33.21 -4.98 -11.82
N GLU A 302 -32.24 -5.55 -11.10
CA GLU A 302 -32.07 -5.34 -9.66
C GLU A 302 -31.43 -3.98 -9.40
N ASP A 303 -31.94 -3.28 -8.37
CA ASP A 303 -31.33 -2.07 -7.86
C ASP A 303 -30.26 -2.46 -6.82
N VAL A 304 -29.05 -1.94 -6.98
CA VAL A 304 -27.90 -2.17 -6.10
C VAL A 304 -27.26 -0.86 -5.67
N ASP A 305 -26.74 -0.85 -4.44
CA ASP A 305 -25.93 0.25 -3.93
C ASP A 305 -24.45 -0.10 -4.13
N LEU A 306 -23.71 0.80 -4.78
CA LEU A 306 -22.29 0.63 -5.11
C LEU A 306 -21.46 1.77 -4.54
N ILE A 307 -20.21 1.47 -4.18
CA ILE A 307 -19.20 2.48 -3.88
C ILE A 307 -18.16 2.40 -4.99
N ILE A 308 -18.04 3.46 -5.78
CA ILE A 308 -17.28 3.42 -7.03
C ILE A 308 -16.23 4.52 -7.14
N GLU A 309 -15.13 4.19 -7.80
CA GLU A 309 -14.10 5.13 -8.24
C GLU A 309 -13.95 5.07 -9.77
N ARG A 310 -13.41 6.12 -10.38
CA ARG A 310 -13.04 6.06 -11.80
C ARG A 310 -11.99 4.99 -12.01
N TYR A 311 -12.21 4.10 -12.96
CA TYR A 311 -11.30 2.98 -13.22
C TYR A 311 -9.89 3.44 -13.62
N ALA A 312 -9.78 4.56 -14.34
CA ALA A 312 -8.50 5.15 -14.73
C ALA A 312 -7.60 5.54 -13.54
N LEU A 313 -8.19 5.76 -12.35
CA LEU A 313 -7.47 6.07 -11.12
C LEU A 313 -7.02 4.81 -10.36
N ASN A 314 -7.32 3.62 -10.90
CA ASN A 314 -6.95 2.32 -10.35
C ASN A 314 -6.00 1.56 -11.29
N PRO A 315 -4.77 2.07 -11.51
CA PRO A 315 -3.81 1.51 -12.47
C PRO A 315 -3.37 0.07 -12.14
N GLN A 316 -3.46 -0.34 -10.88
CA GLN A 316 -3.12 -1.69 -10.42
C GLN A 316 -4.02 -2.77 -11.02
N LEU A 317 -5.23 -2.42 -11.48
CA LEU A 317 -6.16 -3.38 -12.07
C LEU A 317 -5.78 -3.81 -13.49
N LYS A 318 -4.88 -3.07 -14.15
CA LYS A 318 -4.44 -3.35 -15.53
C LYS A 318 -3.73 -4.70 -15.68
N SER A 319 -3.09 -5.21 -14.62
CA SER A 319 -2.41 -6.51 -14.61
C SER A 319 -3.35 -7.68 -14.35
N GLU A 320 -4.60 -7.42 -14.00
CA GLU A 320 -5.57 -8.46 -13.66
C GLU A 320 -6.25 -9.02 -14.91
N ARG A 321 -6.70 -10.28 -14.83
CA ARG A 321 -7.53 -10.85 -15.90
C ARG A 321 -8.89 -10.16 -15.93
N GLN A 322 -9.38 -9.84 -17.11
CA GLN A 322 -10.63 -9.09 -17.29
C GLN A 322 -11.54 -9.81 -18.27
N PHE A 323 -12.83 -9.85 -17.94
CA PHE A 323 -13.88 -10.38 -18.80
C PHE A 323 -14.93 -9.30 -19.00
N ASN A 324 -15.29 -9.05 -20.25
CA ASN A 324 -16.22 -8.00 -20.61
C ASN A 324 -17.12 -8.51 -21.75
N ASP A 325 -18.39 -8.80 -21.42
CA ASP A 325 -19.43 -9.18 -22.37
C ASP A 325 -20.49 -8.06 -22.54
N ILE A 326 -20.29 -6.86 -21.99
CA ILE A 326 -21.28 -5.77 -22.10
C ILE A 326 -21.29 -5.19 -23.52
N SER A 327 -22.46 -4.79 -23.99
CA SER A 327 -22.66 -4.29 -25.36
C SER A 327 -22.17 -2.85 -25.54
N ASN A 328 -22.29 -2.03 -24.50
CA ASN A 328 -21.93 -0.61 -24.53
C ASN A 328 -20.48 -0.37 -24.10
N PHE A 329 -19.54 -0.53 -25.04
CA PHE A 329 -18.10 -0.34 -24.79
C PHE A 329 -17.70 1.12 -24.52
N ASP A 330 -18.54 2.09 -24.89
CA ASP A 330 -18.28 3.53 -24.69
C ASP A 330 -18.75 4.04 -23.32
N ALA A 331 -19.44 3.20 -22.53
CA ALA A 331 -19.91 3.57 -21.20
C ALA A 331 -18.72 3.94 -20.29
N PRO A 332 -18.77 5.09 -19.60
CA PRO A 332 -17.70 5.46 -18.68
C PRO A 332 -17.47 4.41 -17.60
N LEU A 333 -16.20 4.07 -17.42
CA LEU A 333 -15.78 2.92 -16.64
C LEU A 333 -15.39 3.29 -15.22
N PHE A 334 -15.98 2.57 -14.28
CA PHE A 334 -15.74 2.68 -12.85
C PHE A 334 -15.29 1.33 -12.26
N TYR A 335 -14.78 1.37 -11.04
CA TYR A 335 -14.39 0.21 -10.25
C TYR A 335 -15.15 0.23 -8.93
N ASP A 336 -15.75 -0.90 -8.56
CA ASP A 336 -16.39 -1.09 -7.26
C ASP A 336 -15.33 -1.34 -6.17
N ILE A 337 -15.19 -0.39 -5.25
CA ILE A 337 -14.16 -0.40 -4.20
C ILE A 337 -14.59 -1.14 -2.93
N SER A 338 -15.81 -1.68 -2.89
CA SER A 338 -16.28 -2.49 -1.77
C SER A 338 -15.32 -3.65 -1.47
N VAL A 339 -15.20 -4.02 -0.20
CA VAL A 339 -14.29 -5.10 0.21
C VAL A 339 -14.87 -6.43 -0.26
N PRO A 340 -14.20 -7.16 -1.18
CA PRO A 340 -14.72 -8.41 -1.69
C PRO A 340 -14.58 -9.52 -0.64
N GLU A 341 -15.66 -10.27 -0.43
CA GLU A 341 -15.66 -11.47 0.38
C GLU A 341 -15.59 -12.72 -0.50
N ILE A 342 -14.75 -13.68 -0.16
CA ILE A 342 -14.69 -14.96 -0.87
C ILE A 342 -15.80 -15.91 -0.37
N LEU A 343 -16.43 -16.64 -1.30
CA LEU A 343 -17.28 -17.79 -1.01
C LEU A 343 -16.39 -18.91 -0.44
N LYS A 344 -16.58 -19.24 0.84
CA LYS A 344 -15.91 -20.35 1.52
C LYS A 344 -16.56 -21.68 1.17
#